data_AF-A0A2W4M0Y5-F1
#
_entry.id   AF-A0A2W4M0Y5-F1
#
_cell.length_a   1.000
_cell.length_b   1.000
_cell.length_c   1.000
_cell.angle_alpha   90.00
_cell.angle_beta   90.00
_cell.angle_gamma   90.00
#
_symmetry.space_group_name_H-M   'P 1'
#
loop_
_entity.id
_entity.type
_entity.pdbx_description
1 polymer ?
#
loop_
_entity_poly.entity_id
_entity_poly.type
_entity_poly.pdbx_seq_one_letter_code
_entity_poly.pdbx_strand_id
1 'polypeptide(L)'
;MVATAWLAPATDPQTLQAFYRRVRPPGMWRATAAAAGADPAEPGRALRHGALSILLVAVTTYGLLVGLGTWIARPAEWLNALSWTLVGCAAVPFWWRRL
;
A
#
# COMPACT_ATOMS: atom_id res chain seq x y z
N MET A 1 -11.01 -15.48 -8.10
CA MET A 1 -12.39 -15.10 -7.69
C MET A 1 -12.73 -13.66 -8.11
N VAL A 2 -12.59 -13.32 -9.39
CA VAL A 2 -13.00 -11.98 -9.92
C VAL A 2 -14.13 -12.13 -10.94
N ALA A 3 -14.19 -13.24 -11.67
CA ALA A 3 -15.21 -13.51 -12.69
C ALA A 3 -16.64 -13.48 -12.14
N THR A 4 -16.87 -13.97 -10.92
CA THR A 4 -18.20 -13.95 -10.29
C THR A 4 -18.67 -12.54 -9.94
N ALA A 5 -17.77 -11.60 -9.67
CA ALA A 5 -18.13 -10.20 -9.42
C ALA A 5 -18.62 -9.49 -10.69
N TRP A 6 -18.22 -9.96 -11.87
CA TRP A 6 -18.69 -9.44 -13.17
C TRP A 6 -19.99 -10.09 -13.64
N LEU A 7 -20.27 -11.30 -13.18
CA LEU A 7 -21.49 -12.06 -13.49
C LEU A 7 -22.63 -11.80 -12.49
N ALA A 8 -22.33 -11.21 -11.32
CA ALA A 8 -23.33 -10.89 -10.32
C ALA A 8 -24.20 -9.69 -10.76
N PRO A 9 -25.52 -9.72 -10.48
CA PRO A 9 -26.37 -8.56 -10.68
C PRO A 9 -25.85 -7.34 -9.91
N ALA A 10 -26.04 -6.15 -10.47
CA ALA A 10 -25.66 -4.90 -9.81
C ALA A 10 -26.28 -4.84 -8.42
N THR A 11 -25.43 -4.73 -7.39
CA THR A 11 -25.87 -4.68 -6.00
C THR A 11 -26.74 -3.45 -5.75
N ASP A 12 -27.84 -3.64 -5.04
CA ASP A 12 -28.76 -2.56 -4.68
C ASP A 12 -28.02 -1.38 -4.00
N PRO A 13 -28.18 -0.14 -4.48
CA PRO A 13 -27.50 1.03 -3.93
C PRO A 13 -27.74 1.27 -2.44
N GLN A 14 -28.91 0.95 -1.91
CA GLN A 14 -29.20 1.13 -0.48
C GLN A 14 -28.42 0.15 0.39
N THR A 15 -28.38 -1.12 -0.03
CA THR A 15 -27.56 -2.16 0.60
C THR A 15 -26.08 -1.79 0.60
N LEU A 16 -25.58 -1.25 -0.52
CA LEU A 16 -24.19 -0.83 -0.67
C LEU A 16 -23.82 0.33 0.27
N GLN A 17 -24.71 1.32 0.43
CA GLN A 17 -24.52 2.44 1.35
C GLN A 17 -24.58 1.99 2.82
N ALA A 18 -25.51 1.12 3.18
CA ALA A 18 -25.62 0.56 4.52
C ALA A 18 -24.36 -0.22 4.92
N PHE A 19 -23.84 -1.03 4.00
CA PHE A 19 -22.57 -1.73 4.17
C PHE A 19 -21.40 -0.74 4.34
N TYR A 20 -21.31 0.26 3.46
CA TYR A 20 -20.25 1.27 3.52
C TYR A 20 -20.24 2.05 4.84
N ARG A 21 -21.41 2.47 5.33
CA ARG A 21 -21.51 3.17 6.63
C ARG A 21 -21.03 2.34 7.80
N ARG A 22 -21.23 1.01 7.75
CA ARG A 22 -20.88 0.09 8.83
C ARG A 22 -19.40 -0.30 8.83
N VAL A 23 -18.82 -0.57 7.66
CA VAL A 23 -17.49 -1.18 7.54
C VAL A 23 -16.41 -0.18 7.12
N ARG A 24 -16.78 0.91 6.41
CA ARG A 24 -15.86 1.88 5.79
C ARG A 24 -14.63 1.18 5.15
N PRO A 25 -14.86 0.28 4.19
CA PRO A 25 -13.81 -0.56 3.65
C PRO A 25 -12.70 0.28 3.00
N PRO A 26 -11.42 -0.11 3.17
CA PRO A 26 -10.32 0.52 2.43
C PRO A 26 -10.47 0.22 0.93
N GLY A 27 -10.23 1.21 0.07
CA GLY A 27 -10.30 1.03 -1.38
C GLY A 27 -11.00 2.15 -2.15
N MET A 28 -11.35 1.87 -3.39
CA MET A 28 -11.87 2.84 -4.36
C MET A 28 -13.38 3.06 -4.24
N TRP A 29 -13.86 3.38 -3.03
CA TRP A 29 -15.28 3.53 -2.70
C TRP A 29 -15.84 4.95 -2.92
N ARG A 30 -15.19 5.76 -3.75
CA ARG A 30 -15.52 7.20 -3.93
C ARG A 30 -17.00 7.44 -4.25
N ALA A 31 -17.57 6.65 -5.16
CA ALA A 31 -18.98 6.76 -5.57
C ALA A 31 -19.94 6.41 -4.43
N THR A 32 -19.67 5.33 -3.70
CA THR A 32 -20.48 4.88 -2.56
C THR A 32 -20.35 5.82 -1.36
N ALA A 33 -19.16 6.37 -1.13
CA ALA A 33 -18.89 7.36 -0.09
C ALA A 33 -19.71 8.64 -0.34
N ALA A 34 -19.66 9.17 -1.56
CA ALA A 34 -20.47 10.32 -1.97
C ALA A 34 -21.97 10.04 -1.81
N ALA A 35 -22.45 8.88 -2.28
CA ALA A 35 -23.84 8.48 -2.14
C ALA A 35 -24.26 8.28 -0.67
N ALA A 36 -23.35 7.86 0.21
CA ALA A 36 -23.60 7.67 1.62
C ALA A 36 -23.48 8.97 2.47
N GLY A 37 -23.12 10.11 1.86
CA GLY A 37 -22.92 11.39 2.53
C GLY A 37 -21.59 11.54 3.27
N ALA A 38 -20.61 10.68 2.98
CA ALA A 38 -19.25 10.75 3.53
C ALA A 38 -18.30 11.50 2.58
N ASP A 39 -17.14 11.94 3.07
CA ASP A 39 -16.12 12.57 2.22
C ASP A 39 -15.60 11.57 1.17
N PRO A 40 -15.84 11.81 -0.13
CA PRO A 40 -15.41 10.90 -1.20
C PRO A 40 -13.89 10.87 -1.42
N ALA A 41 -13.13 11.79 -0.83
CA ALA A 41 -11.66 11.80 -0.93
C ALA A 41 -10.98 10.89 0.11
N GLU A 42 -11.66 10.60 1.22
CA GLU A 42 -11.10 9.84 2.36
C GLU A 42 -10.65 8.42 1.98
N PRO A 43 -11.46 7.60 1.27
CA PRO A 43 -11.10 6.21 0.94
C PRO A 43 -9.90 6.12 0.00
N GLY A 44 -9.80 7.08 -0.93
CA GLY A 44 -8.69 7.18 -1.87
C GLY A 44 -7.39 7.59 -1.18
N ARG A 45 -7.45 8.51 -0.21
CA ARG A 45 -6.27 8.86 0.61
C ARG A 45 -5.80 7.68 1.44
N ALA A 46 -6.70 6.94 2.07
CA ALA A 46 -6.38 5.75 2.85
C ALA A 46 -5.72 4.66 1.98
N LEU A 47 -6.26 4.40 0.78
CA LEU A 47 -5.68 3.43 -0.16
C LEU A 47 -4.28 3.83 -0.60
N ARG A 48 -4.09 5.10 -1.00
CA ARG A 48 -2.77 5.63 -1.40
C ARG A 48 -1.77 5.56 -0.25
N HIS A 49 -2.21 5.87 0.96
CA HIS A 49 -1.37 5.78 2.14
C HIS A 49 -0.92 4.34 2.39
N GLY A 50 -1.85 3.37 2.38
CA GLY A 50 -1.52 1.95 2.50
C GLY A 50 -0.56 1.45 1.42
N ALA A 51 -0.80 1.80 0.16
CA ALA A 51 0.06 1.42 -0.96
C ALA A 51 1.49 2.00 -0.82
N LEU A 52 1.61 3.26 -0.40
CA LEU A 52 2.92 3.88 -0.14
C LEU A 52 3.65 3.20 1.01
N SER A 53 2.95 2.84 2.09
CA SER A 53 3.54 2.11 3.22
C SER A 53 4.05 0.74 2.79
N ILE A 54 3.29 -0.01 2.00
CA ILE A 54 3.73 -1.31 1.45
C ILE A 54 4.98 -1.14 0.60
N LEU A 55 4.99 -0.15 -0.30
CA LEU A 55 6.13 0.13 -1.16
C LEU A 55 7.38 0.49 -0.35
N LEU A 56 7.25 1.33 0.67
CA LEU A 56 8.35 1.75 1.55
C LEU A 56 8.95 0.56 2.31
N VAL A 57 8.10 -0.32 2.85
CA VAL A 57 8.55 -1.55 3.52
C VAL A 57 9.24 -2.48 2.54
N ALA A 58 8.68 -2.66 1.34
CA ALA A 58 9.31 -3.47 0.30
C ALA A 58 10.71 -2.94 -0.07
N VAL A 59 10.85 -1.64 -0.34
CA VAL A 59 12.13 -0.99 -0.64
C VAL A 59 13.13 -1.18 0.50
N THR A 60 12.68 -1.03 1.76
CA THR A 60 13.51 -1.24 2.94
C THR A 60 14.04 -2.68 2.99
N THR A 61 13.14 -3.67 2.93
CA THR A 61 13.47 -5.09 3.05
C THR A 61 14.36 -5.56 1.91
N TYR A 62 14.00 -5.25 0.66
CA TYR A 62 14.80 -5.64 -0.51
C TYR A 62 16.14 -4.91 -0.56
N GLY A 63 16.18 -3.61 -0.24
CA GLY A 63 17.43 -2.85 -0.20
C GLY A 63 18.42 -3.40 0.82
N LEU A 64 17.95 -3.73 2.03
CA LEU A 64 18.80 -4.37 3.04
C LEU A 64 19.24 -5.76 2.63
N LEU A 65 18.34 -6.58 2.07
CA LEU A 65 18.66 -7.95 1.67
C LEU A 65 19.68 -7.99 0.52
N VAL A 66 19.51 -7.12 -0.48
CA VAL A 66 20.46 -6.97 -1.59
C VAL A 66 21.79 -6.42 -1.07
N GLY A 67 21.78 -5.31 -0.32
CA GLY A 67 23.00 -4.68 0.18
C GLY A 67 23.83 -5.62 1.05
N LEU A 68 23.20 -6.25 2.06
CA LEU A 68 23.86 -7.22 2.92
C LEU A 68 24.29 -8.49 2.16
N GLY A 69 23.47 -8.95 1.22
CA GLY A 69 23.82 -10.08 0.36
C GLY A 69 25.06 -9.80 -0.51
N THR A 70 25.16 -8.60 -1.08
CA THR A 70 26.32 -8.18 -1.87
C THR A 70 27.58 -8.04 -1.01
N TRP A 71 27.46 -7.53 0.23
CA TRP A 71 28.58 -7.51 1.19
C TRP A 71 29.18 -8.90 1.44
N ILE A 72 28.32 -9.93 1.55
CA ILE A 72 28.74 -11.30 1.82
C ILE A 72 29.27 -11.98 0.55
N ALA A 73 28.56 -11.83 -0.58
CA ALA A 73 28.83 -12.61 -1.79
C ALA A 73 29.89 -11.97 -2.71
N ARG A 74 30.01 -10.64 -2.72
CA ARG A 74 30.84 -9.89 -3.67
C ARG A 74 31.49 -8.67 -3.01
N PRO A 75 32.51 -8.86 -2.14
CA PRO A 75 33.15 -7.76 -1.42
C PRO A 75 33.86 -6.74 -2.33
N ALA A 76 34.20 -7.11 -3.58
CA ALA A 76 34.76 -6.20 -4.57
C ALA A 76 33.74 -5.15 -5.07
N GLU A 77 32.44 -5.42 -4.99
CA GLU A 77 31.36 -4.51 -5.38
C GLU A 77 30.86 -3.65 -4.19
N TRP A 78 31.78 -3.21 -3.33
CA TRP A 78 31.47 -2.50 -2.09
C TRP A 78 30.63 -1.22 -2.29
N LEU A 79 30.80 -0.50 -3.40
CA LEU A 79 30.00 0.69 -3.72
C LEU A 79 28.51 0.34 -3.93
N ASN A 80 28.25 -0.79 -4.60
CA ASN A 80 26.91 -1.29 -4.88
C ASN A 80 26.27 -1.81 -3.58
N ALA A 81 27.04 -2.55 -2.78
CA ALA A 81 26.61 -3.02 -1.46
C ALA A 81 26.23 -1.84 -0.53
N LEU A 82 27.08 -0.80 -0.46
CA LEU A 82 26.84 0.39 0.35
C LEU A 82 25.59 1.15 -0.10
N SER A 83 25.40 1.34 -1.42
CA SER A 83 24.25 2.10 -1.94
C SER A 83 22.93 1.40 -1.66
N TRP A 84 22.81 0.07 -1.83
CA TRP A 84 21.60 -0.66 -1.47
C TRP A 84 21.31 -0.68 0.03
N THR A 85 22.35 -0.82 0.86
CA THR A 85 22.20 -0.73 2.32
C THR A 85 21.73 0.67 2.76
N LEU A 86 22.29 1.74 2.18
CA LEU A 86 21.88 3.11 2.47
C LEU A 86 20.43 3.38 2.02
N VAL A 87 20.02 2.89 0.85
CA VAL A 87 18.63 3.01 0.38
C VAL A 87 17.67 2.30 1.35
N GLY A 88 18.02 1.09 1.79
CA GLY A 88 17.26 0.36 2.79
C GLY A 88 17.12 1.13 4.11
N CYS A 89 18.24 1.61 4.66
CA CYS A 89 18.26 2.38 5.90
C CYS A 89 17.53 3.73 5.80
N ALA A 90 17.67 4.43 4.67
CA ALA A 90 17.03 5.73 4.45
C ALA A 90 15.50 5.62 4.32
N ALA A 91 14.98 4.48 3.87
CA ALA A 91 13.56 4.21 3.81
C ALA A 91 12.94 3.99 5.21
N VAL A 92 13.71 3.52 6.20
CA VAL A 92 13.26 3.24 7.58
C VAL A 92 12.58 4.43 8.28
N PRO A 93 13.22 5.60 8.42
CA PRO A 93 12.61 6.75 9.09
C PRO A 93 11.37 7.27 8.35
N PHE A 94 11.24 6.98 7.06
CA PHE A 94 10.14 7.48 6.24
C PHE A 94 8.82 6.77 6.51
N TRP A 95 8.85 5.47 6.81
CA TRP A 95 7.66 4.74 7.24
C TRP A 95 7.45 4.79 8.76
N TRP A 96 8.51 4.83 9.56
CA TRP A 96 8.38 5.01 11.02
C TRP A 96 7.65 6.31 11.36
N ARG A 97 7.96 7.42 10.71
CA ARG A 97 7.29 8.71 10.95
C ARG A 97 5.82 8.76 10.48
N ARG A 98 5.35 7.72 9.78
CA ARG A 98 3.99 7.65 9.21
C ARG A 98 3.10 6.58 9.84
N LEU A 99 3.65 5.69 10.67
CA LEU A 99 2.92 4.82 11.58
C LEU A 99 2.59 5.57 12.87
#